data_AF-A0A7W0SQQ8-F1
#
_entry.id   AF-A0A7W0SQQ8-F1
#
_cell.length_a   1.000
_cell.length_b   1.000
_cell.length_c   1.000
_cell.angle_alpha   90.00
_cell.angle_beta   90.00
_cell.angle_gamma   90.00
#
_symmetry.space_group_name_H-M   'P 1'
#
loop_
_entity.id
_entity.type
_entity.pdbx_description
1 polymer ?
#
loop_
_entity_poly.entity_id
_entity_poly.type
_entity_poly.pdbx_seq_one_letter_code
_entity_poly.pdbx_strand_id
1 'polypeptide(L)'
;MLEAIKDVAELEDSASAEESQTRLVALIEDDAEPEALVQRMTETIGLAEATGGTEERFTAIRGFIEALGRRRALVIVFDDVHWGEQTFLDLVEHLADWSRGAPILLLCMARPELLEVRPGWAGGKLNATTVLLEPLSHGECTQLVSNLVGEDELAEEVEARIAAAAEGNPLFVEEMLSMLIDDGVLVREDGRWTATADLSAVPIPPTIHALLAARLDQLGDEERAVIERAAVEGQVFHRGSVEELAGQPLRSKVSEFLGALVRKELIRPDKPMFAGEDSYHFRHLLIRDAAYESVPKKRRAELHERHAAWLEAKAGERAVAYDEIIGYHLEQAFRYRAELGGVDDAGRLLGRRAAEHLGSAGRRAFMRSDAPAGVNLISRAVSMLPPSDPLRVELVPNVRVVQGMNDLSWADRVLTEAVESAATTGDRRLAAHALVQRGLLRLFTESAVTPEELFDASERAIGVFEELGDELGLARAWRLVAQAHYLDRRIGSCADASERALEHARRARDRFEEVEIVEWLVIALLLGPAPADDAISRCRTLLAETADHAPLQAQILGALGHLLAMQGSATEADHDRSQSRSHGRVW
;
A
#
# COMPACT_ATOMS: atom_id res chain seq x y z
N MET A 1 4.74 -4.63 -8.15
CA MET A 1 5.02 -6.06 -8.49
C MET A 1 3.76 -6.78 -8.96
N LEU A 2 2.66 -6.77 -8.19
CA LEU A 2 1.39 -7.37 -8.61
C LEU A 2 0.94 -6.91 -10.01
N GLU A 3 0.91 -5.59 -10.24
CA GLU A 3 0.52 -5.04 -11.55
C GLU A 3 1.43 -5.51 -12.69
N ALA A 4 2.75 -5.57 -12.45
CA ALA A 4 3.69 -6.10 -13.45
C ALA A 4 3.43 -7.59 -13.76
N ILE A 5 3.03 -8.39 -12.76
CA ILE A 5 2.67 -9.80 -12.94
C ILE A 5 1.36 -9.93 -13.71
N LYS A 6 0.34 -9.12 -13.36
CA LYS A 6 -0.93 -9.07 -14.10
C LYS A 6 -0.69 -8.69 -15.56
N ASP A 7 0.15 -7.70 -15.82
CA ASP A 7 0.50 -7.25 -17.16
C ASP A 7 1.14 -8.36 -18.00
N VAL A 8 2.08 -9.11 -17.42
CA VAL A 8 2.73 -10.26 -18.09
C VAL A 8 1.73 -11.38 -18.35
N ALA A 9 0.74 -11.55 -17.47
CA ALA A 9 -0.32 -12.54 -17.60
C ALA A 9 -1.53 -12.06 -18.43
N GLU A 10 -1.47 -10.82 -18.95
CA GLU A 10 -2.56 -10.14 -19.66
C GLU A 10 -3.89 -10.17 -18.88
N LEU A 11 -3.81 -10.05 -17.56
CA LEU A 11 -4.97 -10.11 -16.67
C LEU A 11 -5.67 -8.77 -16.56
N GLU A 12 -6.98 -8.78 -16.81
CA GLU A 12 -7.86 -7.65 -16.50
C GLU A 12 -8.21 -7.65 -15.00
N ASP A 13 -8.41 -6.48 -14.40
CA ASP A 13 -8.84 -6.36 -12.99
C ASP A 13 -10.25 -6.96 -12.71
N SER A 14 -11.00 -7.28 -13.77
CA SER A 14 -12.27 -8.02 -13.70
C SER A 14 -12.12 -9.53 -13.83
N ALA A 15 -10.91 -10.05 -14.09
CA ALA A 15 -10.68 -11.48 -14.21
C ALA A 15 -11.04 -12.19 -12.91
N SER A 16 -11.69 -13.35 -13.00
CA SER A 16 -11.94 -14.18 -11.82
C SER A 16 -10.62 -14.72 -11.27
N ALA A 17 -10.60 -15.11 -9.99
CA ALA A 17 -9.42 -15.76 -9.39
C ALA A 17 -9.02 -17.03 -10.16
N GLU A 18 -10.00 -17.80 -10.64
CA GLU A 18 -9.79 -19.02 -11.43
C GLU A 18 -9.18 -18.72 -12.81
N GLU A 19 -9.63 -17.65 -13.47
CA GLU A 19 -9.06 -17.21 -14.75
C GLU A 19 -7.61 -16.73 -14.54
N SER A 20 -7.38 -15.97 -13.46
CA SER A 20 -6.06 -15.47 -13.08
C SER A 20 -5.07 -16.60 -12.81
N GLN A 21 -5.46 -17.61 -12.04
CA GLN A 21 -4.64 -18.79 -11.80
C GLN A 21 -4.32 -19.55 -13.09
N THR A 22 -5.32 -19.76 -13.94
CA THR A 22 -5.13 -20.48 -15.21
C THR A 22 -4.09 -19.80 -16.10
N ARG A 23 -4.17 -18.46 -16.25
CA ARG A 23 -3.21 -17.73 -17.09
C ARG A 23 -1.81 -17.71 -16.47
N LEU A 24 -1.71 -17.55 -15.15
CA LEU A 24 -0.41 -17.58 -14.46
C LEU A 24 0.26 -18.95 -14.54
N VAL A 25 -0.50 -20.05 -14.47
CA VAL A 25 0.03 -21.42 -14.65
C VAL A 25 0.58 -21.59 -16.06
N ALA A 26 -0.12 -21.09 -17.08
CA ALA A 26 0.34 -21.16 -18.47
C ALA A 26 1.70 -20.44 -18.70
N LEU A 27 2.00 -19.39 -17.92
CA LEU A 27 3.29 -18.70 -18.02
C LEU A 27 4.47 -19.54 -17.53
N ILE A 28 4.23 -20.51 -16.66
CA ILE A 28 5.27 -21.36 -16.06
C ILE A 28 4.99 -22.85 -16.24
N GLU A 29 4.28 -23.25 -17.30
CA GLU A 29 3.86 -24.63 -17.57
C GLU A 29 5.00 -25.66 -17.55
N ASP A 30 6.23 -25.21 -17.83
CA ASP A 30 7.45 -26.03 -17.85
C ASP A 30 8.06 -26.25 -16.45
N ASP A 31 7.50 -25.66 -15.40
CA ASP A 31 7.93 -25.85 -14.02
C ASP A 31 7.54 -27.23 -13.48
N ALA A 32 8.19 -27.67 -12.40
CA ALA A 32 7.91 -28.99 -11.81
C ALA A 32 6.54 -29.03 -11.09
N GLU A 33 6.12 -27.91 -10.49
CA GLU A 33 4.85 -27.79 -9.76
C GLU A 33 4.20 -26.41 -10.00
N PRO A 34 3.76 -26.12 -11.24
CA PRO A 34 3.31 -24.78 -11.61
C PRO A 34 2.03 -24.35 -10.89
N GLU A 35 1.09 -25.27 -10.66
CA GLU A 35 -0.15 -24.98 -9.94
C GLU A 35 0.11 -24.60 -8.48
N ALA A 36 0.98 -25.36 -7.78
CA ALA A 36 1.31 -25.09 -6.38
C ALA A 36 2.07 -23.77 -6.21
N LEU A 37 2.94 -23.43 -7.17
CA LEU A 37 3.69 -22.18 -7.16
C LEU A 37 2.78 -20.97 -7.44
N VAL A 38 1.90 -21.07 -8.44
CA VAL A 38 0.91 -20.01 -8.75
C VAL A 38 -0.07 -19.83 -7.61
N GLN A 39 -0.51 -20.92 -6.96
CA GLN A 39 -1.37 -20.83 -5.79
C GLN A 39 -0.70 -19.97 -4.69
N ARG A 40 0.51 -20.33 -4.25
CA ARG A 40 1.25 -19.55 -3.23
C ARG A 40 1.49 -18.10 -3.64
N MET A 41 1.73 -17.85 -4.92
CA MET A 41 1.95 -16.50 -5.44
C MET A 41 0.65 -15.69 -5.51
N THR A 42 -0.47 -16.28 -5.92
CA THR A 42 -1.79 -15.61 -5.95
C THR A 42 -2.30 -15.27 -4.55
N GLU A 43 -2.04 -16.14 -3.56
CA GLU A 43 -2.25 -15.88 -2.13
C GLU A 43 -1.38 -14.71 -1.63
N THR A 44 -0.16 -14.60 -2.15
CA THR A 44 0.80 -13.54 -1.77
C THR A 44 0.41 -12.15 -2.33
N ILE A 45 -0.11 -12.10 -3.54
CA ILE A 45 -0.43 -10.85 -4.26
C ILE A 45 -1.89 -10.40 -4.08
N GLY A 46 -2.66 -11.05 -3.22
CA GLY A 46 -4.03 -10.65 -2.89
C GLY A 46 -5.09 -11.02 -3.93
N LEU A 47 -4.77 -11.93 -4.87
CA LEU A 47 -5.73 -12.55 -5.79
C LEU A 47 -6.41 -13.79 -5.16
N ALA A 48 -5.85 -14.30 -4.06
CA ALA A 48 -6.43 -15.31 -3.17
C ALA A 48 -6.11 -14.94 -1.71
N GLU A 49 -6.74 -15.60 -0.73
CA GLU A 49 -6.49 -15.34 0.69
C GLU A 49 -5.06 -15.76 1.08
N ALA A 50 -4.32 -14.83 1.71
CA ALA A 50 -2.91 -15.01 1.99
C ALA A 50 -2.66 -16.06 3.08
N THR A 51 -1.75 -17.00 2.81
CA THR A 51 -1.45 -18.12 3.72
C THR A 51 -0.08 -18.00 4.43
N GLY A 52 0.71 -16.96 4.11
CA GLY A 52 2.11 -16.86 4.52
C GLY A 52 2.57 -15.49 5.06
N GLY A 53 3.55 -15.49 5.99
CA GLY A 53 4.34 -14.36 6.42
C GLY A 53 5.26 -13.82 5.33
N THR A 54 5.93 -12.70 5.59
CA THR A 54 6.69 -11.93 4.59
C THR A 54 7.78 -12.75 3.89
N GLU A 55 8.52 -13.61 4.61
CA GLU A 55 9.56 -14.44 4.00
C GLU A 55 9.02 -15.47 3.01
N GLU A 56 7.85 -16.04 3.30
CA GLU A 56 7.21 -16.99 2.41
C GLU A 56 6.65 -16.32 1.18
N ARG A 57 6.05 -15.13 1.35
CA ARG A 57 5.64 -14.27 0.24
C ARG A 57 6.82 -13.98 -0.69
N PHE A 58 7.98 -13.63 -0.12
CA PHE A 58 9.18 -13.38 -0.90
C PHE A 58 9.67 -14.64 -1.61
N THR A 59 9.61 -15.79 -0.94
CA THR A 59 9.97 -17.09 -1.52
C THR A 59 9.05 -17.49 -2.67
N ALA A 60 7.73 -17.27 -2.54
CA ALA A 60 6.75 -17.56 -3.58
C ALA A 60 6.96 -16.66 -4.81
N ILE A 61 7.12 -15.35 -4.60
CA ILE A 61 7.41 -14.39 -5.68
C ILE A 61 8.74 -14.74 -6.36
N ARG A 62 9.79 -15.04 -5.58
CA ARG A 62 11.09 -15.47 -6.11
C ARG A 62 10.95 -16.72 -6.96
N GLY A 63 10.28 -17.76 -6.45
CA GLY A 63 10.09 -19.01 -7.17
C GLY A 63 9.39 -18.80 -8.51
N PHE A 64 8.35 -17.96 -8.55
CA PHE A 64 7.66 -17.60 -9.78
C PHE A 64 8.56 -16.86 -10.77
N ILE A 65 9.31 -15.86 -10.29
CA ILE A 65 10.28 -15.09 -11.10
C ILE A 65 11.39 -16.00 -11.66
N GLU A 66 11.90 -16.95 -10.87
CA GLU A 66 12.87 -17.94 -11.32
C GLU A 66 12.28 -18.89 -12.36
N ALA A 67 11.03 -19.31 -12.21
CA ALA A 67 10.34 -20.15 -13.21
C ALA A 67 10.19 -19.41 -14.55
N LEU A 68 9.80 -18.13 -14.53
CA LEU A 68 9.79 -17.27 -15.71
C LEU A 68 11.19 -17.15 -16.33
N GLY A 69 12.20 -16.88 -15.49
CA GLY A 69 13.60 -16.74 -15.91
C GLY A 69 14.18 -18.02 -16.55
N ARG A 70 13.76 -19.20 -16.11
CA ARG A 70 14.19 -20.49 -16.68
C ARG A 70 13.69 -20.69 -18.12
N ARG A 71 12.48 -20.24 -18.46
CA ARG A 71 11.98 -20.27 -19.85
C ARG A 71 12.72 -19.28 -20.73
N ARG A 72 12.93 -18.06 -20.24
CA ARG A 72 13.57 -16.98 -20.98
C ARG A 72 14.27 -16.03 -20.03
N ALA A 73 15.45 -15.56 -20.43
CA ALA A 73 16.16 -14.51 -19.69
C ALA A 73 15.23 -13.33 -19.38
N LEU A 74 15.11 -13.03 -18.09
CA LEU A 74 14.14 -12.09 -17.56
C LEU A 74 14.85 -10.82 -17.10
N VAL A 75 14.39 -9.68 -17.60
CA VAL A 75 14.79 -8.36 -17.11
C VAL A 75 13.61 -7.76 -16.37
N ILE A 76 13.79 -7.46 -15.09
CA ILE A 76 12.79 -6.77 -14.28
C ILE A 76 13.28 -5.35 -14.06
N VAL A 77 12.51 -4.39 -14.55
CA VAL A 77 12.80 -2.97 -14.41
C VAL A 77 11.91 -2.40 -13.32
N PHE A 78 12.54 -1.83 -12.30
CA PHE A 78 11.87 -1.06 -11.28
C PHE A 78 12.21 0.41 -11.47
N ASP A 79 11.20 1.19 -11.83
CA ASP A 79 11.33 2.64 -11.95
C ASP A 79 11.05 3.32 -10.61
N ASP A 80 11.75 4.42 -10.36
CA ASP A 80 11.58 5.27 -9.19
C ASP A 80 11.53 4.54 -7.83
N VAL A 81 12.39 3.54 -7.61
CA VAL A 81 12.33 2.67 -6.40
C VAL A 81 12.50 3.42 -5.07
N HIS A 82 13.03 4.64 -5.09
CA HIS A 82 13.17 5.50 -3.91
C HIS A 82 11.83 5.84 -3.22
N TRP A 83 10.70 5.72 -3.92
CA TRP A 83 9.36 5.85 -3.34
C TRP A 83 8.78 4.54 -2.79
N GLY A 84 9.46 3.42 -3.00
CA GLY A 84 8.98 2.11 -2.60
C GLY A 84 8.86 1.97 -1.08
N GLU A 85 7.79 1.29 -0.64
CA GLU A 85 7.66 0.91 0.77
C GLU A 85 8.78 -0.03 1.22
N GLN A 86 9.10 -0.03 2.52
CA GLN A 86 10.20 -0.83 3.06
C GLN A 86 10.08 -2.32 2.72
N THR A 87 8.89 -2.91 2.88
CA THR A 87 8.65 -4.32 2.56
C THR A 87 8.87 -4.63 1.08
N PHE A 88 8.55 -3.69 0.18
CA PHE A 88 8.82 -3.85 -1.26
C PHE A 88 10.33 -3.79 -1.57
N LEU A 89 11.05 -2.86 -0.93
CA LEU A 89 12.50 -2.77 -1.07
C LEU A 89 13.19 -4.04 -0.54
N ASP A 90 12.71 -4.59 0.57
CA ASP A 90 13.20 -5.86 1.13
C ASP A 90 12.99 -7.03 0.15
N LEU A 91 11.85 -7.05 -0.57
CA LEU A 91 11.59 -8.05 -1.61
C LEU A 91 12.60 -7.94 -2.75
N VAL A 92 12.91 -6.73 -3.21
CA VAL A 92 13.90 -6.52 -4.30
C VAL A 92 15.28 -7.01 -3.86
N GLU A 93 15.69 -6.73 -2.62
CA GLU A 93 16.94 -7.23 -2.05
C GLU A 93 16.92 -8.75 -1.91
N HIS A 94 15.81 -9.33 -1.47
CA HIS A 94 15.64 -10.79 -1.39
C HIS A 94 15.79 -11.45 -2.77
N LEU A 95 15.18 -10.88 -3.81
CA LEU A 95 15.33 -11.38 -5.18
C LEU A 95 16.79 -11.30 -5.64
N ALA A 96 17.48 -10.19 -5.38
CA ALA A 96 18.89 -10.03 -5.73
C ALA A 96 19.79 -11.03 -5.00
N ASP A 97 19.56 -11.26 -3.71
CA ASP A 97 20.44 -12.05 -2.87
C ASP A 97 20.24 -13.55 -3.06
N TRP A 98 18.99 -13.98 -3.25
CA TRP A 98 18.63 -15.40 -3.18
C TRP A 98 18.28 -16.04 -4.52
N SER A 99 18.03 -15.28 -5.58
CA SER A 99 17.68 -15.90 -6.87
C SER A 99 18.87 -16.68 -7.44
N ARG A 100 18.66 -17.95 -7.78
CA ARG A 100 19.71 -18.85 -8.31
C ARG A 100 19.16 -19.73 -9.43
N GLY A 101 20.04 -20.14 -10.35
CA GLY A 101 19.68 -21.10 -11.40
C GLY A 101 18.70 -20.59 -12.47
N ALA A 102 18.47 -19.27 -12.53
CA ALA A 102 17.69 -18.60 -13.55
C ALA A 102 18.40 -17.31 -14.03
N PRO A 103 18.44 -17.01 -15.34
CA PRO A 103 19.00 -15.77 -15.88
C PRO A 103 18.06 -14.58 -15.63
N ILE A 104 18.23 -13.91 -14.48
CA ILE A 104 17.45 -12.75 -14.06
C ILE A 104 18.37 -11.52 -13.92
N LEU A 105 17.97 -10.40 -14.52
CA LEU A 105 18.57 -9.09 -14.32
C LEU A 105 17.56 -8.16 -13.65
N LEU A 106 17.92 -7.60 -12.49
CA LEU A 106 17.16 -6.56 -11.82
C LEU A 106 17.77 -5.21 -12.16
N LEU A 107 17.01 -4.33 -12.81
CA LEU A 107 17.40 -2.95 -13.10
C LEU A 107 16.56 -2.01 -12.24
N CYS A 108 17.18 -1.36 -11.27
CA CYS A 108 16.51 -0.41 -10.39
C CYS A 108 16.93 1.01 -10.74
N MET A 109 15.99 1.85 -11.14
CA MET A 109 16.19 3.28 -11.34
C MET A 109 15.78 4.00 -10.06
N ALA A 110 16.69 4.80 -9.51
CA ALA A 110 16.50 5.46 -8.24
C ALA A 110 17.15 6.83 -8.24
N ARG A 111 16.61 7.75 -7.44
CA ARG A 111 17.30 8.98 -7.09
C ARG A 111 18.19 8.77 -5.84
N PRO A 112 19.22 9.60 -5.63
CA PRO A 112 20.18 9.44 -4.53
C PRO A 112 19.57 9.37 -3.12
N GLU A 113 18.38 9.93 -2.91
CA GLU A 113 17.62 9.95 -1.66
C GLU A 113 17.32 8.53 -1.14
N LEU A 114 17.28 7.53 -2.02
CA LEU A 114 17.18 6.13 -1.60
C LEU A 114 18.30 5.74 -0.63
N LEU A 115 19.51 6.26 -0.84
CA LEU A 115 20.67 5.95 0.00
C LEU A 115 20.62 6.64 1.37
N GLU A 116 19.81 7.69 1.53
CA GLU A 116 19.58 8.31 2.83
C GLU A 116 18.72 7.40 3.72
N VAL A 117 17.72 6.75 3.13
CA VAL A 117 16.81 5.83 3.82
C VAL A 117 17.41 4.41 3.90
N ARG A 118 18.17 4.00 2.88
CA ARG A 118 18.81 2.68 2.76
C ARG A 118 20.27 2.77 2.31
N PRO A 119 21.20 3.13 3.23
CA PRO A 119 22.61 3.29 2.90
C PRO A 119 23.30 2.04 2.33
N GLY A 120 22.77 0.85 2.61
CA GLY A 120 23.30 -0.43 2.12
C GLY A 120 22.81 -0.85 0.73
N TRP A 121 21.91 -0.09 0.09
CA TRP A 121 21.29 -0.48 -1.16
C TRP A 121 22.33 -0.73 -2.26
N ALA A 122 22.33 -1.95 -2.82
CA ALA A 122 23.30 -2.46 -3.80
C ALA A 122 24.79 -2.40 -3.38
N GLY A 123 25.11 -1.90 -2.19
CA GLY A 123 26.47 -1.73 -1.70
C GLY A 123 27.07 -3.05 -1.22
N GLY A 124 28.33 -3.33 -1.62
CA GLY A 124 29.08 -4.49 -1.13
C GLY A 124 28.60 -5.85 -1.64
N LYS A 125 27.63 -5.89 -2.57
CA LYS A 125 27.14 -7.13 -3.19
C LYS A 125 27.96 -7.49 -4.42
N LEU A 126 28.38 -8.74 -4.54
CA LEU A 126 29.20 -9.23 -5.67
C LEU A 126 28.41 -9.28 -7.00
N ASN A 127 27.09 -9.32 -6.93
CA ASN A 127 26.17 -9.43 -8.05
C ASN A 127 25.38 -8.14 -8.31
N ALA A 128 25.84 -7.00 -7.79
CA ALA A 128 25.23 -5.70 -8.03
C ALA A 128 26.27 -4.68 -8.51
N THR A 129 25.84 -3.80 -9.42
CA THR A 129 26.64 -2.68 -9.93
C THR A 129 25.77 -1.44 -9.86
N THR A 130 26.31 -0.36 -9.27
CA THR A 130 25.66 0.96 -9.27
C THR A 130 26.27 1.80 -10.39
N VAL A 131 25.42 2.35 -11.25
CA VAL A 131 25.83 3.29 -12.32
C VAL A 131 25.24 4.65 -11.97
N LEU A 132 26.11 5.61 -11.66
CA LEU A 132 25.70 7.00 -11.46
C LEU A 132 25.58 7.66 -12.84
N LEU A 133 24.41 8.21 -13.16
CA LEU A 133 24.19 8.96 -14.39
C LEU A 133 24.61 10.42 -14.17
N GLU A 134 25.69 10.83 -14.86
CA GLU A 134 26.12 12.22 -14.89
C GLU A 134 25.30 13.02 -15.91
N PRO A 135 25.16 14.35 -15.75
CA PRO A 135 24.56 15.20 -16.77
C PRO A 135 25.27 15.01 -18.12
N LEU A 136 24.50 15.08 -19.22
CA LEU A 136 25.07 15.01 -20.56
C LEU A 136 26.09 16.12 -20.75
N SER A 137 27.22 15.80 -21.36
CA SER A 137 28.16 16.80 -21.84
C SER A 137 27.52 17.68 -22.90
N HIS A 138 28.11 18.85 -23.15
CA HIS A 138 27.61 19.76 -24.19
C HIS A 138 27.52 19.08 -25.56
N GLY A 139 28.52 18.26 -25.93
CA GLY A 139 28.51 17.53 -27.20
C GLY A 139 27.43 16.44 -27.26
N GLU A 140 27.11 15.78 -26.15
CA GLU A 140 26.01 14.83 -26.07
C GLU A 140 24.64 15.52 -26.14
N CYS A 141 24.50 16.73 -25.57
CA CYS A 141 23.29 17.55 -25.73
C CYS A 141 23.07 17.96 -27.18
N THR A 142 24.11 18.45 -27.86
CA THR A 142 24.10 18.74 -29.31
C THR A 142 23.67 17.50 -30.10
N GLN A 143 24.30 16.34 -29.83
CA GLN A 143 23.92 15.09 -30.49
C GLN A 143 22.46 14.69 -30.23
N LEU A 144 21.95 14.91 -29.00
CA LEU A 144 20.56 14.67 -28.65
C LEU A 144 19.62 15.59 -29.43
N VAL A 145 19.92 16.89 -29.51
CA VAL A 145 19.15 17.86 -30.31
C VAL A 145 19.08 17.41 -31.76
N SER A 146 20.23 17.09 -32.38
CA SER A 146 20.26 16.60 -33.76
C SER A 146 19.40 15.34 -33.95
N ASN A 147 19.44 14.39 -33.02
CA ASN A 147 18.62 13.17 -33.10
C ASN A 147 17.11 13.45 -32.98
N LEU A 148 16.71 14.42 -32.16
CA LEU A 148 15.30 14.79 -31.98
C LEU A 148 14.73 15.54 -33.19
N VAL A 149 15.57 16.32 -33.86
CA VAL A 149 15.21 17.09 -35.06
C VAL A 149 15.18 16.19 -36.32
N GLY A 150 15.94 15.09 -36.32
CA GLY A 150 15.89 14.05 -37.36
C GLY A 150 16.84 14.31 -38.53
N GLU A 151 16.40 14.01 -39.76
CA GLU A 151 17.16 14.31 -41.00
C GLU A 151 17.25 15.82 -41.30
N ASP A 152 16.44 16.62 -40.61
CA ASP A 152 16.37 18.07 -40.79
C ASP A 152 17.52 18.76 -40.02
N GLU A 153 18.16 19.77 -40.63
CA GLU A 153 19.21 20.54 -39.96
C GLU A 153 18.60 21.59 -39.00
N LEU A 154 19.19 21.75 -37.82
CA LEU A 154 18.91 22.87 -36.91
C LEU A 154 20.01 23.94 -37.05
N ALA A 155 19.65 25.23 -36.96
CA ALA A 155 20.65 26.29 -36.94
C ALA A 155 21.57 26.18 -35.69
N GLU A 156 22.89 26.23 -35.89
CA GLU A 156 23.90 26.08 -34.82
C GLU A 156 23.66 26.99 -33.60
N GLU A 157 23.16 28.21 -33.84
CA GLU A 157 22.87 29.17 -32.76
C GLU A 157 21.72 28.71 -31.85
N VAL A 158 20.70 28.05 -32.40
CA VAL A 158 19.59 27.47 -31.64
C VAL A 158 20.11 26.30 -30.82
N GLU A 159 20.85 25.40 -31.45
CA GLU A 159 21.39 24.20 -30.85
C GLU A 159 22.32 24.51 -29.68
N ALA A 160 23.26 25.43 -29.87
CA ALA A 160 24.18 25.87 -28.83
C ALA A 160 23.44 26.50 -27.63
N ARG A 161 22.36 27.23 -27.91
CA ARG A 161 21.53 27.85 -26.87
C ARG A 161 20.73 26.84 -26.07
N ILE A 162 20.11 25.86 -26.73
CA ILE A 162 19.39 24.76 -26.05
C ILE A 162 20.36 23.97 -25.19
N ALA A 163 21.50 23.56 -25.75
CA ALA A 163 22.51 22.79 -25.04
C ALA A 163 23.12 23.56 -23.85
N ALA A 164 23.30 24.88 -23.95
CA ALA A 164 23.77 25.71 -22.85
C ALA A 164 22.72 25.84 -21.73
N ALA A 165 21.44 25.98 -22.06
CA ALA A 165 20.36 26.12 -21.09
C ALA A 165 20.00 24.82 -20.37
N ALA A 166 20.17 23.68 -21.04
CA ALA A 166 19.79 22.38 -20.49
C ALA A 166 20.70 21.91 -19.34
N GLU A 167 21.91 22.47 -19.21
CA GLU A 167 22.91 22.06 -18.21
C GLU A 167 23.10 20.53 -18.16
N GLY A 168 23.01 19.86 -19.31
CA GLY A 168 23.16 18.41 -19.43
C GLY A 168 21.91 17.59 -19.13
N ASN A 169 20.75 18.21 -18.88
CA ASN A 169 19.49 17.52 -18.62
C ASN A 169 18.79 17.12 -19.94
N PRO A 170 18.68 15.81 -20.28
CA PRO A 170 18.06 15.36 -21.53
C PRO A 170 16.60 15.80 -21.69
N LEU A 171 15.82 15.73 -20.60
CA LEU A 171 14.41 16.12 -20.62
C LEU A 171 14.27 17.61 -20.91
N PHE A 172 15.16 18.45 -20.36
CA PHE A 172 15.14 19.88 -20.64
C PHE A 172 15.40 20.17 -22.12
N VAL A 173 16.31 19.42 -22.76
CA VAL A 173 16.56 19.53 -24.21
C VAL A 173 15.28 19.21 -25.01
N GLU A 174 14.64 18.07 -24.72
CA GLU A 174 13.42 17.62 -25.39
C GLU A 174 12.27 18.63 -25.24
N GLU A 175 12.03 19.09 -24.02
CA GLU A 175 10.95 20.01 -23.70
C GLU A 175 11.20 21.42 -24.25
N MET A 176 12.45 21.87 -24.30
CA MET A 176 12.79 23.18 -24.86
C MET A 176 12.61 23.19 -26.38
N LEU A 177 13.05 22.13 -27.05
CA LEU A 177 12.84 21.98 -28.48
C LEU A 177 11.33 21.95 -28.80
N SER A 178 10.56 21.16 -28.04
CA SER A 178 9.11 21.06 -28.20
C SER A 178 8.42 22.41 -28.00
N MET A 179 8.78 23.15 -26.93
CA MET A 179 8.24 24.50 -26.66
C MET A 179 8.53 25.47 -27.81
N LEU A 180 9.77 25.50 -28.33
CA LEU A 180 10.14 26.40 -29.42
C LEU A 180 9.37 26.08 -30.72
N ILE A 181 9.09 24.81 -30.98
CA ILE A 181 8.28 24.38 -32.13
C ILE A 181 6.81 24.76 -31.90
N ASP A 182 6.25 24.47 -30.72
CA ASP A 182 4.86 24.76 -30.36
C ASP A 182 4.56 26.27 -30.42
N ASP A 183 5.50 27.11 -30.01
CA ASP A 183 5.41 28.58 -30.08
C ASP A 183 5.60 29.15 -31.50
N GLY A 184 5.92 28.30 -32.47
CA GLY A 184 6.24 28.72 -33.84
C GLY A 184 7.52 29.55 -33.93
N VAL A 185 8.35 29.53 -32.87
CA VAL A 185 9.68 30.15 -32.87
C VAL A 185 10.61 29.34 -33.77
N LEU A 186 10.50 28.01 -33.75
CA LEU A 186 11.12 27.12 -34.70
C LEU A 186 10.06 26.63 -35.69
N VAL A 187 10.28 26.90 -36.97
CA VAL A 187 9.45 26.39 -38.06
C VAL A 187 10.30 25.58 -39.02
N ARG A 188 9.66 24.63 -39.69
CA ARG A 188 10.32 23.83 -40.70
C ARG A 188 10.11 24.42 -42.09
N GLU A 189 11.20 24.84 -42.71
CA GLU A 189 11.24 25.38 -44.08
C GLU A 189 12.30 24.62 -44.89
N ASP A 190 11.92 24.07 -46.05
CA ASP A 190 12.82 23.35 -46.97
C ASP A 190 13.68 22.23 -46.33
N GLY A 191 13.14 21.51 -45.34
CA GLY A 191 13.88 20.45 -44.63
C GLY A 191 14.90 20.96 -43.61
N ARG A 192 14.77 22.22 -43.18
CA ARG A 192 15.59 22.85 -42.16
C ARG A 192 14.72 23.53 -41.11
N TRP A 193 15.12 23.42 -39.86
CA TRP A 193 14.49 24.16 -38.77
C TRP A 193 15.12 25.54 -38.65
N THR A 194 14.32 26.57 -38.90
CA THR A 194 14.73 27.97 -38.87
C THR A 194 14.00 28.71 -37.75
N ALA A 195 14.71 29.61 -37.09
CA ALA A 195 14.11 30.48 -36.09
C ALA A 195 13.35 31.63 -36.78
N THR A 196 12.08 31.82 -36.46
CA THR A 196 11.23 32.90 -37.01
C THR A 196 11.44 34.24 -36.30
N ALA A 197 12.07 34.21 -35.13
CA ALA A 197 12.34 35.37 -34.29
C ALA A 197 13.82 35.38 -33.84
N ASP A 198 14.27 36.54 -33.37
CA ASP A 198 15.57 36.66 -32.71
C ASP A 198 15.55 35.81 -31.43
N LEU A 199 16.29 34.70 -31.46
CA LEU A 199 16.38 33.77 -30.34
C LEU A 199 16.84 34.50 -29.09
N SER A 200 17.73 35.50 -29.17
CA SER A 200 18.20 36.30 -28.01
C SER A 200 17.07 36.89 -27.18
N ALA A 201 15.94 37.21 -27.81
CA ALA A 201 14.74 37.74 -27.17
C ALA A 201 13.79 36.66 -26.62
N VAL A 202 13.97 35.39 -26.97
CA VAL A 202 13.12 34.28 -26.51
C VAL A 202 13.48 33.95 -25.06
N PRO A 203 12.57 34.15 -24.09
CA PRO A 203 12.84 33.88 -22.69
C PRO A 203 13.04 32.38 -22.51
N ILE A 204 14.25 32.00 -22.10
CA ILE A 204 14.56 30.63 -21.72
C ILE A 204 14.19 30.43 -20.25
N PRO A 205 13.29 29.49 -19.93
CA PRO A 205 13.01 29.14 -18.56
C PRO A 205 14.30 28.61 -17.89
N PRO A 206 14.65 29.09 -16.69
CA PRO A 206 15.92 28.72 -16.05
C PRO A 206 15.93 27.32 -15.44
N THR A 207 14.79 26.62 -15.44
CA THR A 207 14.64 25.30 -14.82
C THR A 207 13.63 24.45 -15.60
N ILE A 208 13.75 23.13 -15.49
CA ILE A 208 12.76 22.20 -16.08
C ILE A 208 11.34 22.47 -15.55
N HIS A 209 11.19 22.82 -14.27
CA HIS A 209 9.89 23.17 -13.70
C HIS A 209 9.30 24.42 -14.36
N ALA A 210 10.10 25.46 -14.59
CA ALA A 210 9.65 26.67 -15.26
C ALA A 210 9.29 26.42 -16.74
N LEU A 211 10.03 25.52 -17.40
CA LEU A 211 9.76 25.10 -18.78
C LEU A 211 8.44 24.34 -18.89
N LEU A 212 8.22 23.36 -18.03
CA LEU A 212 6.96 22.60 -17.99
C LEU A 212 5.78 23.50 -17.60
N ALA A 213 5.95 24.42 -16.65
CA ALA A 213 4.94 25.41 -16.31
C ALA A 213 4.59 26.31 -17.51
N ALA A 214 5.59 26.78 -18.27
CA ALA A 214 5.36 27.58 -19.47
C ALA A 214 4.57 26.80 -20.54
N ARG A 215 4.89 25.51 -20.77
CA ARG A 215 4.11 24.65 -21.68
C ARG A 215 2.66 24.49 -21.21
N LEU A 216 2.43 24.32 -19.91
CA LEU A 216 1.09 24.23 -19.35
C LEU A 216 0.31 25.55 -19.46
N ASP A 217 0.99 26.69 -19.38
CA ASP A 217 0.38 28.02 -19.53
C ASP A 217 0.01 28.35 -20.99
N GLN A 218 0.57 27.64 -21.96
CA GLN A 218 0.17 27.72 -23.39
C GLN A 218 -1.09 26.90 -23.71
N LEU A 219 -1.55 26.06 -22.79
CA LEU A 219 -2.80 25.33 -22.96
C LEU A 219 -4.00 26.27 -22.87
N GLY A 220 -5.04 26.01 -23.66
CA GLY A 220 -6.32 26.70 -23.47
C GLY A 220 -6.92 26.38 -22.08
N ASP A 221 -7.72 27.29 -21.52
CA ASP A 221 -8.29 27.13 -20.17
C ASP A 221 -8.96 25.76 -19.94
N GLU A 222 -9.67 25.23 -20.95
CA GLU A 222 -10.35 23.94 -20.88
C GLU A 222 -9.35 22.75 -20.95
N GLU A 223 -8.30 22.83 -21.76
CA GLU A 223 -7.21 21.83 -21.81
C GLU A 223 -6.43 21.79 -20.50
N ARG A 224 -6.07 22.98 -19.99
CA ARG A 224 -5.37 23.17 -18.73
C ARG A 224 -6.18 22.60 -17.57
N ALA A 225 -7.49 22.88 -17.56
CA ALA A 225 -8.38 22.30 -16.58
C ALA A 225 -8.39 20.75 -16.62
N VAL A 226 -8.44 20.14 -17.81
CA VAL A 226 -8.44 18.69 -17.97
C VAL A 226 -7.15 18.06 -17.45
N ILE A 227 -5.97 18.59 -17.83
CA ILE A 227 -4.69 18.03 -17.39
C ILE A 227 -4.44 18.21 -15.89
N GLU A 228 -4.87 19.35 -15.31
CA GLU A 228 -4.83 19.59 -13.85
C GLU A 228 -5.63 18.54 -13.07
N ARG A 229 -6.76 18.06 -13.62
CA ARG A 229 -7.63 17.06 -12.97
C ARG A 229 -7.07 15.66 -13.12
N ALA A 230 -6.51 15.34 -14.27
CA ALA A 230 -5.73 14.12 -14.49
C ALA A 230 -4.57 14.02 -13.49
N ALA A 231 -3.87 15.13 -13.24
CA ALA A 231 -2.72 15.17 -12.34
C ALA A 231 -3.07 14.91 -10.86
N VAL A 232 -4.33 15.13 -10.44
CA VAL A 232 -4.81 14.83 -9.09
C VAL A 232 -4.99 13.33 -8.86
N GLU A 233 -5.36 12.57 -9.90
CA GLU A 233 -5.48 11.11 -9.81
C GLU A 233 -4.10 10.46 -9.74
N GLY A 234 -3.18 10.82 -10.63
CA GLY A 234 -1.81 10.34 -10.58
C GLY A 234 -1.11 10.29 -11.93
N GLN A 235 -0.06 9.47 -12.01
CA GLN A 235 0.68 9.25 -13.26
C GLN A 235 -0.18 8.57 -14.32
N VAL A 236 -0.95 7.56 -13.91
CA VAL A 236 -2.00 6.92 -14.71
C VAL A 236 -3.33 7.48 -14.23
N PHE A 237 -4.21 7.81 -15.16
CA PHE A 237 -5.51 8.37 -14.84
C PHE A 237 -6.59 7.90 -15.83
N HIS A 238 -7.84 7.98 -15.39
CA HIS A 238 -8.98 7.47 -16.13
C HIS A 238 -9.85 8.59 -16.69
N ARG A 239 -10.35 8.42 -17.91
CA ARG A 239 -11.26 9.39 -18.53
C ARG A 239 -12.47 9.69 -17.63
N GLY A 240 -13.13 8.66 -17.10
CA GLY A 240 -14.31 8.83 -16.25
C GLY A 240 -14.04 9.59 -14.95
N SER A 241 -12.83 9.46 -14.39
CA SER A 241 -12.39 10.23 -13.22
C SER A 241 -12.20 11.70 -13.58
N VAL A 242 -11.50 11.99 -14.68
CA VAL A 242 -11.31 13.36 -15.16
C VAL A 242 -12.64 14.02 -15.53
N GLU A 243 -13.57 13.29 -16.14
CA GLU A 243 -14.95 13.73 -16.39
C GLU A 243 -15.72 14.09 -15.13
N GLU A 244 -15.59 13.27 -14.09
CA GLU A 244 -16.16 13.59 -12.79
C GLU A 244 -15.53 14.87 -12.25
N LEU A 245 -14.22 14.91 -12.10
CA LEU A 245 -13.47 16.06 -11.57
C LEU A 245 -13.70 17.36 -12.36
N ALA A 246 -13.90 17.28 -13.67
CA ALA A 246 -14.21 18.40 -14.54
C ALA A 246 -15.54 19.08 -14.20
N GLY A 247 -16.61 18.28 -14.03
CA GLY A 247 -17.98 18.79 -13.88
C GLY A 247 -18.51 19.46 -15.17
N GLN A 248 -19.78 19.86 -15.17
CA GLN A 248 -20.40 20.51 -16.34
C GLN A 248 -19.99 21.99 -16.45
N PRO A 249 -19.81 22.56 -17.66
CA PRO A 249 -20.01 21.93 -18.97
C PRO A 249 -18.78 21.16 -19.51
N LEU A 250 -17.63 21.26 -18.84
CA LEU A 250 -16.36 20.69 -19.34
C LEU A 250 -16.42 19.17 -19.50
N ARG A 251 -17.21 18.47 -18.67
CA ARG A 251 -17.39 17.02 -18.68
C ARG A 251 -17.65 16.46 -20.07
N SER A 252 -18.53 17.07 -20.87
CA SER A 252 -18.87 16.54 -22.21
C SER A 252 -17.76 16.72 -23.25
N LYS A 253 -16.74 17.54 -22.96
CA LYS A 253 -15.63 17.82 -23.86
C LYS A 253 -14.32 17.14 -23.43
N VAL A 254 -14.30 16.41 -22.33
CA VAL A 254 -13.05 15.81 -21.80
C VAL A 254 -12.36 14.94 -22.84
N SER A 255 -13.08 14.10 -23.59
CA SER A 255 -12.49 13.27 -24.66
C SER A 255 -11.81 14.10 -25.76
N GLU A 256 -12.37 15.26 -26.12
CA GLU A 256 -11.79 16.16 -27.12
C GLU A 256 -10.45 16.72 -26.63
N PHE A 257 -10.40 17.20 -25.39
CA PHE A 257 -9.20 17.76 -24.79
C PHE A 257 -8.14 16.71 -24.47
N LEU A 258 -8.52 15.51 -24.05
CA LEU A 258 -7.58 14.39 -23.93
C LEU A 258 -6.94 14.08 -25.28
N GLY A 259 -7.71 14.07 -26.37
CA GLY A 259 -7.17 13.93 -27.72
C GLY A 259 -6.21 15.07 -28.13
N ALA A 260 -6.47 16.31 -27.69
CA ALA A 260 -5.57 17.44 -27.91
C ALA A 260 -4.28 17.32 -27.09
N LEU A 261 -4.36 16.94 -25.81
CA LEU A 261 -3.22 16.73 -24.93
C LEU A 261 -2.33 15.57 -25.41
N VAL A 262 -2.91 14.51 -26.00
CA VAL A 262 -2.15 13.44 -26.68
C VAL A 262 -1.39 13.98 -27.88
N ARG A 263 -2.01 14.81 -28.73
CA ARG A 263 -1.35 15.43 -29.89
C ARG A 263 -0.23 16.40 -29.48
N LYS A 264 -0.37 17.07 -28.33
CA LYS A 264 0.66 17.93 -27.71
C LYS A 264 1.71 17.13 -26.94
N GLU A 265 1.65 15.81 -26.99
CA GLU A 265 2.61 14.89 -26.38
C GLU A 265 2.72 14.97 -24.85
N LEU A 266 1.74 15.57 -24.16
CA LEU A 266 1.76 15.69 -22.70
C LEU A 266 1.33 14.40 -22.00
N ILE A 267 0.46 13.64 -22.66
CA ILE A 267 -0.08 12.36 -22.19
C ILE A 267 -0.07 11.36 -23.35
N ARG A 268 -0.15 10.06 -23.05
CA ARG A 268 -0.40 9.03 -24.07
C ARG A 268 -1.47 8.04 -23.58
N PRO A 269 -2.22 7.37 -24.49
CA PRO A 269 -3.15 6.32 -24.10
C PRO A 269 -2.43 5.18 -23.37
N ASP A 270 -3.14 4.58 -22.42
CA ASP A 270 -2.68 3.43 -21.64
C ASP A 270 -3.69 2.29 -21.66
N LYS A 271 -3.30 1.12 -21.17
CA LYS A 271 -4.23 -0.01 -21.02
C LYS A 271 -5.34 0.32 -20.00
N PRO A 272 -6.60 0.00 -20.31
CA PRO A 272 -7.71 0.27 -19.41
C PRO A 272 -7.61 -0.59 -18.13
N MET A 273 -7.60 0.05 -16.96
CA MET A 273 -7.62 -0.64 -15.66
C MET A 273 -9.05 -1.00 -15.22
N PHE A 274 -10.03 -0.15 -15.55
CA PHE A 274 -11.44 -0.39 -15.28
C PHE A 274 -12.20 -0.72 -16.56
N ALA A 275 -13.03 -1.77 -16.52
CA ALA A 275 -13.88 -2.13 -17.65
C ALA A 275 -14.76 -0.95 -18.09
N GLY A 276 -14.64 -0.57 -19.37
CA GLY A 276 -15.38 0.56 -19.95
C GLY A 276 -14.79 1.95 -19.67
N GLU A 277 -13.61 2.03 -19.07
CA GLU A 277 -12.86 3.28 -18.90
C GLU A 277 -11.65 3.32 -19.81
N ASP A 278 -11.40 4.46 -20.46
CA ASP A 278 -10.15 4.70 -21.16
C ASP A 278 -9.11 5.19 -20.14
N SER A 279 -7.92 4.60 -20.18
CA SER A 279 -6.78 5.01 -19.36
C SER A 279 -5.77 5.79 -20.18
N TYR A 280 -5.11 6.72 -19.51
CA TYR A 280 -4.03 7.53 -20.05
C TYR A 280 -2.96 7.65 -19.00
N HIS A 281 -1.76 7.99 -19.43
CA HIS A 281 -0.72 8.37 -18.49
C HIS A 281 0.11 9.52 -19.01
N PHE A 282 0.71 10.24 -18.08
CA PHE A 282 1.60 11.35 -18.38
C PHE A 282 2.87 10.85 -19.05
N ARG A 283 3.30 11.54 -20.11
CA ARG A 283 4.55 11.18 -20.81
C ARG A 283 5.76 11.28 -19.89
N HIS A 284 5.75 12.26 -18.98
CA HIS A 284 6.74 12.43 -17.92
C HIS A 284 6.09 12.78 -16.58
N LEU A 285 6.59 12.19 -15.49
CA LEU A 285 6.12 12.49 -14.13
C LEU A 285 6.23 13.98 -13.76
N LEU A 286 7.24 14.67 -14.30
CA LEU A 286 7.40 16.10 -14.06
C LEU A 286 6.29 16.95 -14.70
N ILE A 287 5.67 16.51 -15.80
CA ILE A 287 4.49 17.18 -16.38
C ILE A 287 3.31 17.05 -15.41
N ARG A 288 3.10 15.84 -14.87
CA ARG A 288 2.10 15.56 -13.83
C ARG A 288 2.35 16.44 -12.60
N ASP A 289 3.61 16.54 -12.14
CA ASP A 289 3.98 17.37 -10.99
C ASP A 289 3.71 18.86 -11.27
N ALA A 290 4.15 19.39 -12.41
CA ALA A 290 3.91 20.78 -12.78
C ALA A 290 2.40 21.10 -12.90
N ALA A 291 1.62 20.19 -13.49
CA ALA A 291 0.17 20.34 -13.62
C ALA A 291 -0.55 20.23 -12.27
N TYR A 292 -0.10 19.34 -11.38
CA TYR A 292 -0.62 19.26 -10.03
C TYR A 292 -0.24 20.50 -9.21
N GLU A 293 1.00 20.97 -9.36
CA GLU A 293 1.56 22.12 -8.66
C GLU A 293 0.86 23.44 -9.02
N SER A 294 0.38 23.58 -10.27
CA SER A 294 -0.37 24.74 -10.72
C SER A 294 -1.76 24.88 -10.08
N VAL A 295 -2.33 23.78 -9.55
CA VAL A 295 -3.65 23.78 -8.90
C VAL A 295 -3.54 24.39 -7.51
N PRO A 296 -4.34 25.42 -7.17
CA PRO A 296 -4.37 25.98 -5.81
C PRO A 296 -4.78 24.93 -4.77
N LYS A 297 -4.17 24.95 -3.57
CA LYS A 297 -4.45 23.99 -2.48
C LYS A 297 -5.94 23.80 -2.20
N LYS A 298 -6.73 24.88 -2.21
CA LYS A 298 -8.19 24.81 -2.00
C LYS A 298 -8.86 23.90 -3.02
N ARG A 299 -8.47 24.05 -4.30
CA ARG A 299 -9.01 23.26 -5.39
C ARG A 299 -8.48 21.82 -5.34
N ARG A 300 -7.22 21.59 -4.96
CA ARG A 300 -6.71 20.23 -4.74
C ARG A 300 -7.53 19.49 -3.70
N ALA A 301 -7.86 20.14 -2.58
CA ALA A 301 -8.68 19.52 -1.55
C ALA A 301 -10.04 19.04 -2.10
N GLU A 302 -10.71 19.88 -2.88
CA GLU A 302 -11.97 19.53 -3.54
C GLU A 302 -11.80 18.38 -4.55
N LEU A 303 -10.74 18.40 -5.35
CA LEU A 303 -10.51 17.40 -6.39
C LEU A 303 -10.14 16.03 -5.79
N HIS A 304 -9.31 15.99 -4.76
CA HIS A 304 -8.98 14.75 -4.05
C HIS A 304 -10.21 14.10 -3.42
N GLU A 305 -11.05 14.88 -2.73
CA GLU A 305 -12.28 14.36 -2.12
C GLU A 305 -13.23 13.80 -3.18
N ARG A 306 -13.36 14.47 -4.33
CA ARG A 306 -14.20 14.00 -5.44
C ARG A 306 -13.64 12.78 -6.15
N HIS A 307 -12.31 12.69 -6.29
CA HIS A 307 -11.67 11.51 -6.87
C HIS A 307 -11.87 10.28 -5.99
N ALA A 308 -11.69 10.43 -4.66
CA ALA A 308 -11.99 9.37 -3.70
C ALA A 308 -13.45 8.89 -3.83
N ALA A 309 -14.42 9.81 -3.90
CA ALA A 309 -15.83 9.47 -4.08
C ALA A 309 -16.12 8.78 -5.43
N TRP A 310 -15.44 9.18 -6.51
CA TRP A 310 -15.54 8.52 -7.80
C TRP A 310 -15.02 7.08 -7.74
N LEU A 311 -13.88 6.87 -7.09
CA LEU A 311 -13.24 5.57 -6.96
C LEU A 311 -14.08 4.62 -6.09
N GLU A 312 -14.63 5.12 -4.97
CA GLU A 312 -15.61 4.39 -4.15
C GLU A 312 -16.80 3.89 -5.00
N ALA A 313 -17.38 4.77 -5.82
CA ALA A 313 -18.52 4.44 -6.66
C ALA A 313 -18.18 3.45 -7.79
N LYS A 314 -16.98 3.56 -8.38
CA LYS A 314 -16.53 2.68 -9.48
C LYS A 314 -16.10 1.30 -9.00
N ALA A 315 -15.43 1.23 -7.85
CA ALA A 315 -14.99 -0.03 -7.28
C ALA A 315 -16.17 -0.85 -6.73
N GLY A 316 -17.23 -0.19 -6.22
CA GLY A 316 -18.42 -0.86 -5.70
C GLY A 316 -18.07 -1.81 -4.55
N GLU A 317 -18.46 -3.08 -4.65
CA GLU A 317 -18.11 -4.10 -3.64
C GLU A 317 -16.59 -4.33 -3.53
N ARG A 318 -15.80 -3.98 -4.56
CA ARG A 318 -14.33 -4.06 -4.54
C ARG A 318 -13.67 -2.82 -3.92
N ALA A 319 -14.42 -1.84 -3.41
CA ALA A 319 -13.85 -0.62 -2.83
C ALA A 319 -12.82 -0.90 -1.72
N VAL A 320 -13.01 -1.98 -0.97
CA VAL A 320 -12.06 -2.45 0.05
C VAL A 320 -10.66 -2.67 -0.54
N ALA A 321 -10.53 -3.17 -1.77
CA ALA A 321 -9.23 -3.35 -2.42
C ALA A 321 -8.51 -2.02 -2.70
N TYR A 322 -9.26 -0.92 -2.79
CA TYR A 322 -8.76 0.43 -3.07
C TYR A 322 -8.73 1.33 -1.83
N ASP A 323 -9.01 0.83 -0.62
CA ASP A 323 -9.06 1.65 0.61
C ASP A 323 -7.79 2.48 0.81
N GLU A 324 -6.61 1.94 0.49
CA GLU A 324 -5.36 2.68 0.65
C GLU A 324 -5.31 3.91 -0.26
N ILE A 325 -5.69 3.75 -1.52
CA ILE A 325 -5.75 4.83 -2.51
C ILE A 325 -6.83 5.83 -2.10
N ILE A 326 -8.05 5.36 -1.80
CA ILE A 326 -9.17 6.19 -1.34
C ILE A 326 -8.75 6.99 -0.10
N GLY A 327 -8.18 6.32 0.90
CA GLY A 327 -7.68 6.92 2.14
C GLY A 327 -6.58 7.95 1.89
N TYR A 328 -5.66 7.69 0.95
CA TYR A 328 -4.64 8.66 0.55
C TYR A 328 -5.25 9.95 -0.03
N HIS A 329 -6.19 9.86 -0.97
CA HIS A 329 -6.80 11.07 -1.53
C HIS A 329 -7.62 11.82 -0.46
N LEU A 330 -8.39 11.14 0.38
CA LEU A 330 -9.12 11.79 1.48
C LEU A 330 -8.16 12.45 2.49
N GLU A 331 -7.02 11.83 2.79
CA GLU A 331 -5.96 12.40 3.62
C GLU A 331 -5.37 13.68 2.99
N GLN A 332 -5.04 13.68 1.69
CA GLN A 332 -4.56 14.89 1.02
C GLN A 332 -5.61 16.02 1.10
N ALA A 333 -6.88 15.69 0.87
CA ALA A 333 -7.96 16.65 1.00
C ALA A 333 -8.08 17.23 2.42
N PHE A 334 -7.95 16.38 3.45
CA PHE A 334 -7.93 16.79 4.85
C PHE A 334 -6.76 17.73 5.14
N ARG A 335 -5.54 17.36 4.75
CA ARG A 335 -4.31 18.14 4.99
C ARG A 335 -4.40 19.52 4.36
N TYR A 336 -4.81 19.61 3.10
CA TYR A 336 -4.96 20.91 2.44
C TYR A 336 -6.02 21.80 3.09
N ARG A 337 -7.15 21.25 3.56
CA ARG A 337 -8.13 22.03 4.32
C ARG A 337 -7.56 22.54 5.64
N ALA A 338 -6.87 21.68 6.38
CA ALA A 338 -6.25 22.04 7.64
C ALA A 338 -5.24 23.20 7.48
N GLU A 339 -4.41 23.15 6.43
CA GLU A 339 -3.44 24.21 6.10
C GLU A 339 -4.07 25.57 5.74
N LEU A 340 -5.29 25.58 5.18
CA LEU A 340 -5.93 26.79 4.65
C LEU A 340 -6.80 27.56 5.66
N GLY A 341 -7.17 26.95 6.78
CA GLY A 341 -8.08 27.60 7.74
C GLY A 341 -8.41 26.82 9.01
N GLY A 342 -7.66 25.76 9.32
CA GLY A 342 -7.99 24.84 10.42
C GLY A 342 -9.06 23.81 10.03
N VAL A 343 -9.37 22.90 10.95
CA VAL A 343 -10.29 21.78 10.72
C VAL A 343 -11.69 22.15 11.23
N ASP A 344 -12.60 22.48 10.32
CA ASP A 344 -14.03 22.65 10.61
C ASP A 344 -14.76 21.28 10.73
N ASP A 345 -16.09 21.28 10.90
CA ASP A 345 -16.86 20.03 11.01
C ASP A 345 -16.74 19.17 9.74
N ALA A 346 -16.74 19.79 8.57
CA ALA A 346 -16.56 19.10 7.30
C ALA A 346 -15.17 18.47 7.19
N GLY A 347 -14.13 19.19 7.63
CA GLY A 347 -12.77 18.69 7.75
C GLY A 347 -12.66 17.52 8.72
N ARG A 348 -13.35 17.55 9.86
CA ARG A 348 -13.39 16.42 10.81
C ARG A 348 -14.03 15.18 10.21
N LEU A 349 -15.16 15.33 9.53
CA LEU A 349 -15.83 14.21 8.84
C LEU A 349 -14.95 13.62 7.74
N LEU A 350 -14.27 14.48 6.98
CA LEU A 350 -13.33 14.07 5.94
C LEU A 350 -12.14 13.30 6.53
N GLY A 351 -11.51 13.82 7.60
CA GLY A 351 -10.42 13.15 8.29
C GLY A 351 -10.83 11.81 8.87
N ARG A 352 -12.06 11.69 9.39
CA ARG A 352 -12.61 10.43 9.88
C ARG A 352 -12.78 9.40 8.76
N ARG A 353 -13.38 9.79 7.62
CA ARG A 353 -13.48 8.91 6.44
C ARG A 353 -12.10 8.44 5.96
N ALA A 354 -11.13 9.36 5.88
CA ALA A 354 -9.76 9.02 5.52
C ALA A 354 -9.16 7.99 6.49
N ALA A 355 -9.36 8.18 7.79
CA ALA A 355 -8.88 7.27 8.83
C ALA A 355 -9.57 5.90 8.79
N GLU A 356 -10.85 5.81 8.44
CA GLU A 356 -11.57 4.55 8.27
C GLU A 356 -10.95 3.71 7.13
N HIS A 357 -10.73 4.32 5.97
CA HIS A 357 -10.10 3.64 4.83
C HIS A 357 -8.64 3.25 5.11
N LEU A 358 -7.81 4.19 5.57
CA LEU A 358 -6.41 3.88 5.91
C LEU A 358 -6.30 2.87 7.06
N GLY A 359 -7.19 2.94 8.05
CA GLY A 359 -7.24 1.99 9.16
C GLY A 359 -7.63 0.58 8.72
N SER A 360 -8.61 0.48 7.81
CA SER A 360 -9.01 -0.77 7.16
C SER A 360 -7.86 -1.39 6.35
N ALA A 361 -7.17 -0.58 5.53
CA ALA A 361 -5.99 -1.00 4.78
C ALA A 361 -4.84 -1.45 5.71
N GLY A 362 -4.58 -0.69 6.77
CA GLY A 362 -3.53 -0.99 7.75
C GLY A 362 -3.79 -2.31 8.52
N ARG A 363 -5.04 -2.55 8.93
CA ARG A 363 -5.43 -3.83 9.54
C ARG A 363 -5.21 -5.00 8.57
N ARG A 364 -5.60 -4.86 7.30
CA ARG A 364 -5.32 -5.91 6.30
C ARG A 364 -3.83 -6.13 6.07
N ALA A 365 -3.01 -5.08 6.12
CA ALA A 365 -1.56 -5.23 6.05
C ALA A 365 -1.04 -6.09 7.21
N PHE A 366 -1.51 -5.88 8.44
CA PHE A 366 -1.18 -6.75 9.57
C PHE A 366 -1.67 -8.19 9.41
N MET A 367 -2.88 -8.40 8.88
CA MET A 367 -3.39 -9.75 8.60
C MET A 367 -2.53 -10.49 7.56
N ARG A 368 -1.82 -9.77 6.69
CA ARG A 368 -0.84 -10.33 5.75
C ARG A 368 0.59 -10.34 6.29
N SER A 369 0.78 -10.13 7.60
CA SER A 369 2.08 -10.04 8.27
C SER A 369 3.00 -8.93 7.74
N ASP A 370 2.44 -7.85 7.20
CA ASP A 370 3.16 -6.65 6.77
C ASP A 370 3.10 -5.57 7.85
N ALA A 371 3.86 -5.79 8.92
CA ALA A 371 3.84 -4.88 10.07
C ALA A 371 4.28 -3.44 9.71
N PRO A 372 5.36 -3.20 8.94
CA PRO A 372 5.77 -1.85 8.57
C PRO A 372 4.69 -1.07 7.81
N ALA A 373 4.03 -1.69 6.82
CA ALA A 373 2.96 -1.05 6.07
C ALA A 373 1.73 -0.77 6.96
N GLY A 374 1.32 -1.76 7.78
CA GLY A 374 0.19 -1.60 8.70
C GLY A 374 0.38 -0.43 9.67
N VAL A 375 1.60 -0.27 10.20
CA VAL A 375 1.99 0.82 11.09
C VAL A 375 1.93 2.16 10.41
N ASN A 376 2.47 2.27 9.20
CA ASN A 376 2.46 3.51 8.44
C ASN A 376 1.02 3.99 8.22
N LEU A 377 0.16 3.10 7.74
CA LEU A 377 -1.23 3.39 7.41
C LEU A 377 -2.05 3.77 8.65
N ILE A 378 -1.93 3.02 9.75
CA ILE A 378 -2.65 3.34 10.99
C ILE A 378 -2.13 4.64 11.62
N SER A 379 -0.82 4.89 11.60
CA SER A 379 -0.25 6.13 12.16
C SER A 379 -0.80 7.36 11.44
N ARG A 380 -0.89 7.29 10.10
CA ARG A 380 -1.52 8.32 9.26
C ARG A 380 -3.01 8.47 9.59
N ALA A 381 -3.75 7.37 9.68
CA ALA A 381 -5.17 7.37 10.07
C ALA A 381 -5.40 8.10 11.41
N VAL A 382 -4.66 7.71 12.46
CA VAL A 382 -4.76 8.31 13.79
C VAL A 382 -4.41 9.79 13.77
N SER A 383 -3.40 10.21 13.01
CA SER A 383 -2.97 11.63 12.93
C SER A 383 -4.07 12.60 12.46
N MET A 384 -5.08 12.12 11.74
CA MET A 384 -6.19 12.93 11.22
C MET A 384 -7.38 13.02 12.19
N LEU A 385 -7.39 12.21 13.24
CA LEU A 385 -8.47 12.11 14.20
C LEU A 385 -8.18 12.95 15.46
N PRO A 386 -9.18 13.65 16.04
CA PRO A 386 -9.01 14.31 17.33
C PRO A 386 -8.84 13.28 18.45
N PRO A 387 -8.12 13.60 19.55
CA PRO A 387 -7.91 12.68 20.69
C PRO A 387 -9.18 12.05 21.27
N SER A 388 -10.32 12.72 21.13
CA SER A 388 -11.64 12.25 21.58
C SER A 388 -12.31 11.26 20.64
N ASP A 389 -11.81 11.04 19.41
CA ASP A 389 -12.45 10.12 18.48
C ASP A 389 -12.19 8.67 18.91
N PRO A 390 -13.25 7.87 19.16
CA PRO A 390 -13.11 6.46 19.53
C PRO A 390 -12.32 5.62 18.53
N LEU A 391 -12.35 5.98 17.25
CA LEU A 391 -11.63 5.26 16.21
C LEU A 391 -10.11 5.28 16.46
N ARG A 392 -9.56 6.30 17.15
CA ARG A 392 -8.13 6.32 17.51
C ARG A 392 -7.73 5.12 18.34
N VAL A 393 -8.52 4.78 19.36
CA VAL A 393 -8.26 3.64 20.25
C VAL A 393 -8.59 2.34 19.53
N GLU A 394 -9.65 2.33 18.73
CA GLU A 394 -10.02 1.13 17.97
C GLU A 394 -8.97 0.72 16.95
N LEU A 395 -8.28 1.69 16.33
CA LEU A 395 -7.22 1.45 15.37
C LEU A 395 -5.87 1.09 16.00
N VAL A 396 -5.66 1.28 17.31
CA VAL A 396 -4.41 0.83 17.95
C VAL A 396 -4.31 -0.69 17.77
N PRO A 397 -3.32 -1.17 17.01
CA PRO A 397 -3.20 -2.60 16.76
C PRO A 397 -2.75 -3.31 18.04
N ASN A 398 -2.98 -4.62 18.11
CA ASN A 398 -2.53 -5.43 19.24
C ASN A 398 -0.99 -5.28 19.42
N VAL A 399 -0.52 -5.29 20.66
CA VAL A 399 0.90 -5.22 21.01
C VAL A 399 1.81 -6.26 20.33
N ARG A 400 1.35 -7.44 19.88
CA ARG A 400 2.16 -8.34 19.02
C ARG A 400 2.54 -7.71 17.68
N VAL A 401 1.60 -6.96 17.11
CA VAL A 401 1.86 -6.12 15.93
C VAL A 401 2.81 -4.97 16.29
N VAL A 402 2.65 -4.40 17.49
CA VAL A 402 3.53 -3.33 17.99
C VAL A 402 4.95 -3.86 18.32
N GLN A 403 5.15 -5.14 18.64
CA GLN A 403 6.48 -5.74 18.85
C GLN A 403 7.34 -5.76 17.57
N GLY A 404 6.72 -5.76 16.39
CA GLY A 404 7.42 -5.54 15.12
C GLY A 404 7.80 -4.07 14.89
N MET A 405 7.34 -3.16 15.75
CA MET A 405 7.66 -1.73 15.72
C MET A 405 8.86 -1.45 16.64
N ASN A 406 9.81 -0.68 16.13
CA ASN A 406 10.89 -0.13 16.97
C ASN A 406 10.37 0.94 17.97
N ASP A 407 9.10 1.34 17.91
CA ASP A 407 8.53 2.40 18.75
C ASP A 407 7.16 2.03 19.35
N LEU A 408 7.19 1.37 20.52
CA LEU A 408 6.00 1.09 21.34
C LEU A 408 5.41 2.37 21.99
N SER A 409 6.15 3.48 21.99
CA SER A 409 5.73 4.72 22.67
C SER A 409 4.61 5.44 21.93
N TRP A 410 4.43 5.18 20.63
CA TRP A 410 3.30 5.72 19.87
C TRP A 410 1.96 5.18 20.38
N ALA A 411 1.83 3.86 20.59
CA ALA A 411 0.59 3.25 21.08
C ALA A 411 0.25 3.74 22.48
N ASP A 412 1.25 3.82 23.37
CA ASP A 412 1.09 4.32 24.73
C ASP A 412 0.62 5.79 24.76
N ARG A 413 1.17 6.65 23.88
CA ARG A 413 0.71 8.04 23.72
C ARG A 413 -0.76 8.10 23.30
N VAL A 414 -1.15 7.35 22.26
CA VAL A 414 -2.53 7.34 21.76
C VAL A 414 -3.52 6.91 22.84
N LEU A 415 -3.17 5.88 23.62
CA LEU A 415 -4.02 5.39 24.71
C LEU A 415 -4.08 6.36 25.90
N THR A 416 -2.97 7.03 26.21
CA THR A 416 -2.93 8.04 27.28
C THR A 416 -3.80 9.25 26.93
N GLU A 417 -3.66 9.79 25.72
CA GLU A 417 -4.49 10.89 25.22
C GLU A 417 -5.99 10.54 25.23
N ALA A 418 -6.35 9.29 24.88
CA ALA A 418 -7.73 8.83 24.91
C ALA A 418 -8.31 8.80 26.33
N VAL A 419 -7.52 8.40 27.35
CA VAL A 419 -7.94 8.44 28.75
C VAL A 419 -8.17 9.88 29.22
N GLU A 420 -7.25 10.79 28.92
CA GLU A 420 -7.37 12.21 29.26
C GLU A 420 -8.59 12.84 28.58
N SER A 421 -8.83 12.48 27.32
CA SER A 421 -9.98 12.95 26.57
C SER A 421 -11.29 12.43 27.15
N ALA A 422 -11.38 11.13 27.44
CA ALA A 422 -12.55 10.52 28.04
C ALA A 422 -12.87 11.11 29.43
N ALA A 423 -11.85 11.44 30.23
CA ALA A 423 -12.02 12.14 31.50
C ALA A 423 -12.61 13.55 31.33
N THR A 424 -12.26 14.23 30.23
CA THR A 424 -12.75 15.58 29.93
C THR A 424 -14.16 15.58 29.35
N THR A 425 -14.46 14.62 28.45
CA THR A 425 -15.76 14.53 27.76
C THR A 425 -16.82 13.76 28.54
N GLY A 426 -16.40 12.93 29.52
CA GLY A 426 -17.28 11.98 30.19
C GLY A 426 -17.66 10.77 29.33
N ASP A 427 -16.95 10.52 28.23
CA ASP A 427 -17.22 9.40 27.34
C ASP A 427 -16.82 8.07 27.99
N ARG A 428 -17.83 7.38 28.54
CA ARG A 428 -17.67 6.07 29.18
C ARG A 428 -17.17 4.99 28.22
N ARG A 429 -17.57 5.04 26.94
CA ARG A 429 -17.19 4.05 25.93
C ARG A 429 -15.70 4.20 25.61
N LEU A 430 -15.25 5.42 25.34
CA LEU A 430 -13.84 5.72 25.08
C LEU A 430 -12.96 5.34 26.27
N ALA A 431 -13.39 5.69 27.49
CA ALA A 431 -12.68 5.31 28.71
C ALA A 431 -12.51 3.79 28.86
N ALA A 432 -13.56 3.02 28.57
CA ALA A 432 -13.52 1.57 28.66
C ALA A 432 -12.60 0.95 27.60
N HIS A 433 -12.65 1.41 26.34
CA HIS A 433 -11.73 0.94 25.29
C HIS A 433 -10.27 1.26 25.62
N ALA A 434 -9.99 2.49 26.06
CA ALA A 434 -8.63 2.91 26.41
C ALA A 434 -8.09 2.13 27.61
N LEU A 435 -8.94 1.83 28.61
CA LEU A 435 -8.59 1.02 29.77
C LEU A 435 -8.19 -0.41 29.36
N VAL A 436 -9.00 -1.06 28.52
CA VAL A 436 -8.74 -2.43 28.05
C VAL A 436 -7.48 -2.48 27.20
N GLN A 437 -7.37 -1.62 26.19
CA GLN A 437 -6.20 -1.61 25.29
C GLN A 437 -4.90 -1.31 26.04
N ARG A 438 -4.94 -0.42 27.04
CA ARG A 438 -3.76 -0.16 27.88
C ARG A 438 -3.41 -1.38 28.73
N GLY A 439 -4.40 -2.09 29.29
CA GLY A 439 -4.16 -3.36 29.98
C GLY A 439 -3.43 -4.38 29.10
N LEU A 440 -3.89 -4.53 27.86
CA LEU A 440 -3.26 -5.40 26.86
C LEU A 440 -1.83 -4.97 26.51
N LEU A 441 -1.58 -3.67 26.35
CA LEU A 441 -0.24 -3.12 26.04
C LEU A 441 0.75 -3.37 27.19
N ARG A 442 0.33 -3.11 28.43
CA ARG A 442 1.18 -3.20 29.63
C ARG A 442 1.75 -4.59 29.86
N LEU A 443 1.04 -5.64 29.47
CA LEU A 443 1.49 -7.04 29.56
C LEU A 443 2.85 -7.30 28.90
N PHE A 444 3.26 -6.45 27.95
CA PHE A 444 4.47 -6.63 27.16
C PHE A 444 5.47 -5.47 27.33
N THR A 445 5.00 -4.30 27.76
CA THR A 445 5.85 -3.12 27.99
C THR A 445 6.33 -3.00 29.43
N GLU A 446 5.62 -3.60 30.39
CA GLU A 446 5.92 -3.51 31.82
C GLU A 446 6.22 -4.87 32.43
N SER A 447 7.25 -4.95 33.27
CA SER A 447 7.66 -6.22 33.90
C SER A 447 6.85 -6.61 35.15
N ALA A 448 5.91 -5.77 35.61
CA ALA A 448 5.28 -5.90 36.93
C ALA A 448 3.74 -5.87 36.92
N VAL A 449 3.09 -6.18 35.78
CA VAL A 449 1.63 -6.24 35.70
C VAL A 449 1.09 -7.41 36.51
N THR A 450 0.12 -7.15 37.37
CA THR A 450 -0.53 -8.18 38.20
C THR A 450 -1.86 -8.65 37.59
N PRO A 451 -2.26 -9.93 37.78
CA PRO A 451 -3.57 -10.40 37.34
C PRO A 451 -4.73 -9.58 37.90
N GLU A 452 -4.64 -9.16 39.16
CA GLU A 452 -5.68 -8.38 39.84
C GLU A 452 -5.95 -7.04 39.14
N GLU A 453 -4.90 -6.33 38.69
CA GLU A 453 -5.04 -5.09 37.92
C GLU A 453 -5.78 -5.32 36.61
N LEU A 454 -5.54 -6.44 35.94
CA LEU A 454 -6.20 -6.76 34.67
C LEU A 454 -7.64 -7.20 34.86
N PHE A 455 -7.94 -7.93 35.94
CA PHE A 455 -9.32 -8.25 36.30
C PHE A 455 -10.13 -7.00 36.64
N ASP A 456 -9.60 -6.08 37.45
CA ASP A 456 -10.28 -4.81 37.77
C ASP A 456 -10.54 -3.99 36.50
N ALA A 457 -9.53 -3.87 35.63
CA ALA A 457 -9.67 -3.17 34.36
C ALA A 457 -10.75 -3.80 33.47
N SER A 458 -10.79 -5.13 33.40
CA SER A 458 -11.76 -5.87 32.59
C SER A 458 -13.17 -5.77 33.15
N GLU A 459 -13.37 -5.97 34.47
CA GLU A 459 -14.69 -5.92 35.12
C GLU A 459 -15.35 -4.55 34.94
N ARG A 460 -14.57 -3.48 35.12
CA ARG A 460 -15.04 -2.11 34.91
C ARG A 460 -15.41 -1.83 33.46
N ALA A 461 -14.70 -2.41 32.50
CA ALA A 461 -14.97 -2.21 31.08
C ALA A 461 -16.14 -3.06 30.58
N ILE A 462 -16.25 -4.33 31.00
CA ILE A 462 -17.33 -5.25 30.60
C ILE A 462 -18.69 -4.65 30.95
N GLY A 463 -18.88 -4.16 32.18
CA GLY A 463 -20.17 -3.57 32.56
C GLY A 463 -20.57 -2.38 31.69
N VAL A 464 -19.61 -1.56 31.27
CA VAL A 464 -19.86 -0.44 30.35
C VAL A 464 -20.20 -0.95 28.94
N PHE A 465 -19.48 -1.95 28.44
CA PHE A 465 -19.73 -2.47 27.10
C PHE A 465 -21.04 -3.26 26.99
N GLU A 466 -21.45 -3.98 28.03
CA GLU A 466 -22.75 -4.65 28.11
C GLU A 466 -23.90 -3.63 28.07
N GLU A 467 -23.80 -2.55 28.87
CA GLU A 467 -24.79 -1.45 28.87
C GLU A 467 -24.92 -0.79 27.49
N LEU A 468 -23.82 -0.68 26.75
CA LEU A 468 -23.75 -0.01 25.45
C LEU A 468 -23.97 -0.95 24.26
N GLY A 469 -24.09 -2.26 24.47
CA GLY A 469 -24.17 -3.25 23.39
C GLY A 469 -22.92 -3.28 22.51
N ASP A 470 -21.75 -3.02 23.08
CA ASP A 470 -20.49 -2.91 22.35
C ASP A 470 -19.78 -4.26 22.22
N GLU A 471 -20.16 -5.04 21.21
CA GLU A 471 -19.61 -6.37 20.96
C GLU A 471 -18.08 -6.37 20.76
N LEU A 472 -17.52 -5.35 20.09
CA LEU A 472 -16.07 -5.24 19.91
C LEU A 472 -15.36 -4.95 21.24
N GLY A 473 -15.92 -4.06 22.05
CA GLY A 473 -15.45 -3.78 23.40
C GLY A 473 -15.48 -5.03 24.29
N LEU A 474 -16.58 -5.80 24.25
CA LEU A 474 -16.74 -7.05 24.99
C LEU A 474 -15.71 -8.10 24.56
N ALA A 475 -15.47 -8.26 23.25
CA ALA A 475 -14.46 -9.18 22.74
C ALA A 475 -13.07 -8.88 23.33
N ARG A 476 -12.66 -7.60 23.26
CA ARG A 476 -11.37 -7.14 23.79
C ARG A 476 -11.27 -7.26 25.31
N ALA A 477 -12.34 -6.94 26.03
CA ALA A 477 -12.36 -7.04 27.48
C ALA A 477 -12.27 -8.50 27.95
N TRP A 478 -13.02 -9.42 27.33
CA TRP A 478 -12.92 -10.85 27.62
C TRP A 478 -11.57 -11.44 27.21
N ARG A 479 -10.92 -10.92 26.16
CA ARG A 479 -9.52 -11.25 25.85
C ARG A 479 -8.58 -10.83 26.98
N LEU A 480 -8.77 -9.63 27.54
CA LEU A 480 -7.97 -9.17 28.68
C LEU A 480 -8.19 -10.05 29.92
N VAL A 481 -9.43 -10.51 30.16
CA VAL A 481 -9.74 -11.51 31.21
C VAL A 481 -8.99 -12.82 30.96
N ALA A 482 -8.97 -13.31 29.72
CA ALA A 482 -8.25 -14.53 29.37
C ALA A 482 -6.75 -14.39 29.68
N GLN A 483 -6.14 -13.26 29.31
CA GLN A 483 -4.74 -12.98 29.59
C GLN A 483 -4.46 -12.82 31.10
N ALA A 484 -5.37 -12.23 31.86
CA ALA A 484 -5.28 -12.18 33.32
C ALA A 484 -5.29 -13.58 33.94
N HIS A 485 -6.18 -14.48 33.47
CA HIS A 485 -6.21 -15.88 33.90
C HIS A 485 -4.95 -16.64 33.50
N TYR A 486 -4.38 -16.36 32.33
CA TYR A 486 -3.11 -16.94 31.90
C TYR A 486 -1.96 -16.54 32.85
N LEU A 487 -1.85 -15.25 33.20
CA LEU A 487 -0.87 -14.78 34.19
C LEU A 487 -1.07 -15.42 35.56
N ASP A 488 -2.32 -15.57 36.02
CA ASP A 488 -2.67 -16.24 37.28
C ASP A 488 -2.58 -17.78 37.21
N ARG A 489 -2.10 -18.34 36.08
CA ARG A 489 -1.95 -19.78 35.81
C ARG A 489 -3.25 -20.59 35.90
N ARG A 490 -4.40 -19.94 35.73
CA ARG A 490 -5.73 -20.58 35.64
C ARG A 490 -6.09 -20.87 34.19
N ILE A 491 -5.36 -21.79 33.57
CA ILE A 491 -5.42 -22.01 32.12
C ILE A 491 -6.82 -22.46 31.64
N GLY A 492 -7.56 -23.22 32.46
CA GLY A 492 -8.96 -23.58 32.13
C GLY A 492 -9.86 -22.36 32.01
N SER A 493 -9.79 -21.43 32.96
CA SER A 493 -10.53 -20.16 32.91
C SER A 493 -10.05 -19.23 31.80
N CYS A 494 -8.78 -19.32 31.40
CA CYS A 494 -8.28 -18.64 30.21
C CYS A 494 -8.98 -19.14 28.93
N ALA A 495 -9.16 -20.46 28.78
CA ALA A 495 -9.90 -21.04 27.65
C ALA A 495 -11.37 -20.56 27.65
N ASP A 496 -12.06 -20.65 28.79
CA ASP A 496 -13.46 -20.22 28.91
C ASP A 496 -13.64 -18.72 28.56
N ALA A 497 -12.73 -17.86 29.04
CA ALA A 497 -12.77 -16.43 28.74
C ALA A 497 -12.46 -16.15 27.26
N SER A 498 -11.56 -16.91 26.65
CA SER A 498 -11.23 -16.80 25.22
C SER A 498 -12.40 -17.22 24.33
N GLU A 499 -13.17 -18.25 24.70
CA GLU A 499 -14.39 -18.65 23.98
C GLU A 499 -15.44 -17.53 24.00
N ARG A 500 -15.65 -16.90 25.16
CA ARG A 500 -16.56 -15.74 25.27
C ARG A 500 -16.08 -14.56 24.42
N ALA A 501 -14.79 -14.27 24.46
CA ALA A 501 -14.19 -13.23 23.63
C ALA A 501 -14.45 -13.50 22.15
N LEU A 502 -14.29 -14.75 21.70
CA LEU A 502 -14.47 -15.18 20.32
C LEU A 502 -15.92 -15.01 19.86
N GLU A 503 -16.89 -15.38 20.69
CA GLU A 503 -18.31 -15.14 20.38
C GLU A 503 -18.61 -13.67 20.13
N HIS A 504 -18.09 -12.78 20.97
CA HIS A 504 -18.27 -11.34 20.83
C HIS A 504 -17.54 -10.79 19.59
N ALA A 505 -16.33 -11.25 19.29
CA ALA A 505 -15.60 -10.85 18.09
C ALA A 505 -16.36 -11.21 16.81
N ARG A 506 -16.97 -12.40 16.77
CA ARG A 506 -17.82 -12.85 15.65
C ARG A 506 -19.09 -12.01 15.50
N ARG A 507 -19.74 -11.63 16.61
CA ARG A 507 -20.89 -10.72 16.57
C ARG A 507 -20.51 -9.32 16.11
N ALA A 508 -19.33 -8.85 16.52
CA ALA A 508 -18.75 -7.59 16.05
C ALA A 508 -18.31 -7.64 14.58
N ARG A 509 -18.15 -8.84 13.99
CA ARG A 509 -17.60 -9.09 12.65
C ARG A 509 -16.18 -8.52 12.49
N ASP A 510 -15.39 -8.51 13.57
CA ASP A 510 -14.01 -8.07 13.55
C ASP A 510 -13.07 -9.28 13.40
N ARG A 511 -12.72 -9.59 12.15
CA ARG A 511 -11.85 -10.72 11.81
C ARG A 511 -10.43 -10.55 12.38
N PHE A 512 -9.98 -9.30 12.58
CA PHE A 512 -8.68 -9.02 13.18
C PHE A 512 -8.67 -9.44 14.66
N GLU A 513 -9.71 -9.07 15.42
CA GLU A 513 -9.82 -9.51 16.83
C GLU A 513 -10.10 -11.01 16.95
N GLU A 514 -10.86 -11.62 16.02
CA GLU A 514 -11.09 -13.06 16.02
C GLU A 514 -9.78 -13.85 15.92
N VAL A 515 -8.91 -13.50 14.97
CA VAL A 515 -7.60 -14.17 14.82
C VAL A 515 -6.80 -14.10 16.12
N GLU A 516 -6.68 -12.90 16.70
CA GLU A 516 -5.95 -12.68 17.95
C GLU A 516 -6.49 -13.52 19.12
N ILE A 517 -7.80 -13.69 19.22
CA ILE A 517 -8.43 -14.48 20.29
C ILE A 517 -8.20 -15.97 20.07
N VAL A 518 -8.32 -16.45 18.83
CA VAL A 518 -8.12 -17.87 18.50
C VAL A 518 -6.69 -18.30 18.81
N GLU A 519 -5.68 -17.46 18.54
CA GLU A 519 -4.29 -17.78 18.90
C GLU A 519 -4.13 -18.09 20.40
N TRP A 520 -4.71 -17.25 21.27
CA TRP A 520 -4.68 -17.46 22.72
C TRP A 520 -5.52 -18.65 23.18
N LEU A 521 -6.68 -18.85 22.57
CA LEU A 521 -7.53 -20.01 22.84
C LEU A 521 -6.79 -21.31 22.54
N VAL A 522 -6.08 -21.40 21.41
CA VAL A 522 -5.29 -22.59 21.03
C VAL A 522 -4.19 -22.88 22.06
N ILE A 523 -3.50 -21.85 22.55
CA ILE A 523 -2.52 -22.00 23.64
C ILE A 523 -3.18 -22.53 24.91
N ALA A 524 -4.35 -21.98 25.29
CA ALA A 524 -5.08 -22.40 26.47
C ALA A 524 -5.62 -23.84 26.35
N LEU A 525 -6.06 -24.26 25.17
CA LEU A 525 -6.48 -25.65 24.90
C LEU A 525 -5.31 -26.63 24.98
N LEU A 526 -4.13 -26.23 24.50
CA LEU A 526 -2.93 -27.06 24.53
C LEU A 526 -2.36 -27.25 25.96
N LEU A 527 -2.35 -26.18 26.75
CA LEU A 527 -1.74 -26.16 28.09
C LEU A 527 -2.75 -26.36 29.22
N GLY A 528 -4.04 -26.38 28.90
CA GLY A 528 -5.13 -26.37 29.85
C GLY A 528 -5.43 -27.73 30.49
N PRO A 529 -6.33 -27.74 31.48
CA PRO A 529 -6.73 -28.96 32.18
C PRO A 529 -7.76 -29.80 31.40
N ALA A 530 -8.20 -29.34 30.22
CA ALA A 530 -9.17 -30.04 29.41
C ALA A 530 -8.63 -31.40 28.96
N PRO A 531 -9.46 -32.47 28.92
CA PRO A 531 -9.06 -33.73 28.30
C PRO A 531 -8.58 -33.52 26.86
N ALA A 532 -7.55 -34.27 26.45
CA ALA A 532 -6.97 -34.12 25.12
C ALA A 532 -8.00 -34.31 23.99
N ASP A 533 -8.98 -35.22 24.16
CA ASP A 533 -10.05 -35.44 23.18
C ASP A 533 -10.91 -34.18 22.95
N ASP A 534 -11.26 -33.49 24.03
CA ASP A 534 -12.07 -32.27 23.98
C ASP A 534 -11.28 -31.13 23.32
N ALA A 535 -10.01 -30.99 23.69
CA ALA A 535 -9.10 -30.00 23.10
C ALA A 535 -8.87 -30.26 21.60
N ILE A 536 -8.66 -31.52 21.19
CA ILE A 536 -8.52 -31.92 19.78
C ILE A 536 -9.79 -31.61 19.00
N SER A 537 -10.96 -31.97 19.56
CA SER A 537 -12.24 -31.68 18.90
C SER A 537 -12.42 -30.18 18.68
N ARG A 538 -12.09 -29.35 19.68
CA ARG A 538 -12.22 -27.89 19.54
C ARG A 538 -11.22 -27.33 18.55
N CYS A 539 -9.95 -27.75 18.58
CA CYS A 539 -8.95 -27.34 17.61
C CYS A 539 -9.35 -27.71 16.16
N ARG A 540 -9.97 -28.88 15.94
CA ARG A 540 -10.49 -29.27 14.62
C ARG A 540 -11.64 -28.35 14.15
N THR A 541 -12.53 -27.95 15.05
CA THR A 541 -13.57 -26.96 14.73
C THR A 541 -12.95 -25.63 14.35
N LEU A 542 -12.00 -25.12 15.16
CA LEU A 542 -11.31 -23.86 14.87
C LEU A 542 -10.58 -23.93 13.52
N LEU A 543 -9.91 -25.06 13.21
CA LEU A 543 -9.22 -25.26 11.94
C LEU A 543 -10.16 -25.14 10.72
N ALA A 544 -11.39 -25.65 10.85
CA ALA A 544 -12.40 -25.57 9.80
C ALA A 544 -13.01 -24.17 9.70
N GLU A 545 -13.17 -23.47 10.83
CA GLU A 545 -13.68 -22.10 10.89
C GLU A 545 -12.68 -21.06 10.37
N THR A 546 -11.37 -21.35 10.45
CA THR A 546 -10.28 -20.47 10.02
C THR A 546 -9.62 -20.98 8.74
N ALA A 547 -10.40 -21.62 7.86
CA ALA A 547 -9.91 -22.20 6.61
C ALA A 547 -9.23 -21.17 5.68
N ASP A 548 -9.56 -19.91 5.89
CA ASP A 548 -9.19 -18.72 5.15
C ASP A 548 -7.99 -17.97 5.73
N HIS A 549 -7.36 -18.47 6.80
CA HIS A 549 -6.26 -17.80 7.49
C HIS A 549 -5.12 -18.77 7.86
N ALA A 550 -4.27 -19.11 6.89
CA ALA A 550 -3.31 -20.19 7.08
C ALA A 550 -2.23 -19.96 8.17
N PRO A 551 -1.77 -18.73 8.50
CA PRO A 551 -0.89 -18.55 9.65
C PRO A 551 -1.52 -19.02 10.96
N LEU A 552 -2.85 -18.89 11.07
CA LEU A 552 -3.62 -19.36 12.21
C LEU A 552 -3.83 -20.87 12.14
N GLN A 553 -4.10 -21.42 10.95
CA GLN A 553 -4.15 -22.87 10.74
C GLN A 553 -2.84 -23.56 11.14
N ALA A 554 -1.69 -22.96 10.82
CA ALA A 554 -0.38 -23.47 11.19
C ALA A 554 -0.24 -23.68 12.69
N GLN A 555 -0.70 -22.69 13.47
CA GLN A 555 -0.68 -22.74 14.93
C GLN A 555 -1.65 -23.79 15.46
N ILE A 556 -2.87 -23.85 14.91
CA ILE A 556 -3.88 -24.85 15.30
C ILE A 556 -3.37 -26.27 15.02
N LEU A 557 -2.82 -26.52 13.82
CA LEU A 557 -2.21 -27.80 13.44
C LEU A 557 -1.01 -28.14 14.33
N GLY A 558 -0.21 -27.14 14.71
CA GLY A 558 0.89 -27.29 15.65
C GLY A 558 0.40 -27.78 17.02
N ALA A 559 -0.68 -27.20 17.54
CA ALA A 559 -1.31 -27.64 18.79
C ALA A 559 -1.93 -29.04 18.66
N LEU A 560 -2.65 -29.32 17.57
CA LEU A 560 -3.20 -30.66 17.28
C LEU A 560 -2.12 -31.73 17.28
N GLY A 561 -0.99 -31.49 16.62
CA GLY A 561 0.13 -32.42 16.60
C GLY A 561 0.73 -32.69 17.98
N HIS A 562 0.68 -31.73 18.90
CA HIS A 562 1.09 -31.97 20.30
C HIS A 562 0.05 -32.79 21.07
N LEU A 563 -1.22 -32.44 20.95
CA LEU A 563 -2.32 -33.14 21.65
C LEU A 563 -2.44 -34.60 21.20
N LEU A 564 -2.34 -34.87 19.89
CA LEU A 564 -2.35 -36.23 19.33
C LEU A 564 -1.14 -37.05 19.79
N ALA A 565 0.03 -36.42 19.93
CA ALA A 565 1.20 -37.08 20.48
C ALA A 565 1.02 -37.48 21.95
N MET A 566 0.31 -36.67 22.76
CA MET A 566 -0.05 -37.03 24.14
C MET A 566 -0.96 -38.26 24.22
N GLN A 567 -1.76 -38.53 23.18
CA GLN A 567 -2.64 -39.70 23.09
C GLN A 567 -1.96 -40.95 22.51
N GLY A 568 -0.70 -40.85 22.07
CA GLY A 568 0.02 -41.96 21.44
C GLY A 568 -0.24 -42.16 19.94
N SER A 569 -0.96 -41.23 19.29
CA SER A 569 -1.25 -41.25 17.85
C SER A 569 -0.10 -40.67 17.02
N ALA A 570 1.05 -41.35 17.02
CA ALA A 570 2.29 -40.83 16.41
C ALA A 570 2.15 -40.49 14.91
N THR A 571 1.40 -41.28 14.14
CA THR A 571 1.26 -41.11 12.69
C THR A 571 0.42 -39.88 12.32
N GLU A 572 -0.67 -39.63 13.05
CA GLU A 572 -1.50 -38.42 12.88
C GLU A 572 -0.77 -37.18 13.41
N ALA A 573 -0.06 -37.32 14.54
CA ALA A 573 0.77 -36.24 15.08
C ALA A 573 1.89 -35.82 14.12
N ASP A 574 2.54 -36.76 13.45
CA ASP A 574 3.57 -36.47 12.45
C ASP A 574 2.98 -35.84 11.18
N HIS A 575 1.77 -36.25 10.78
CA HIS A 575 1.04 -35.63 9.68
C HIS A 575 0.70 -34.17 9.99
N ASP A 576 0.06 -33.88 11.12
CA ASP A 576 -0.35 -32.53 11.51
C ASP A 576 0.86 -31.63 11.81
N ARG A 577 1.96 -32.16 12.35
CA ARG A 577 3.22 -31.42 12.48
C ARG A 577 3.87 -31.15 11.13
N SER A 578 3.76 -32.07 10.17
CA SER A 578 4.26 -31.87 8.81
C SER A 578 3.44 -30.79 8.10
N GLN A 579 2.10 -30.80 8.24
CA GLN A 579 1.24 -29.74 7.72
C GLN A 579 1.46 -28.42 8.46
N SER A 580 1.57 -28.42 9.79
CA SER A 580 1.93 -27.22 10.56
C SER A 580 3.25 -26.64 10.09
N ARG A 581 4.27 -27.46 9.78
CA ARG A 581 5.54 -27.01 9.18
C ARG A 581 5.40 -26.55 7.74
N SER A 582 4.49 -27.12 6.94
CA SER A 582 4.22 -26.59 5.60
C SER A 582 3.50 -25.24 5.67
N HIS A 583 2.69 -25.04 6.70
CA HIS A 583 2.04 -23.76 7.04
C HIS A 583 2.89 -22.91 8.00
N GLY A 584 4.11 -23.33 8.37
CA GLY A 584 4.87 -22.79 9.51
C GLY A 584 6.35 -22.58 9.24
N ARG A 585 6.91 -23.13 8.16
CA ARG A 585 8.11 -22.59 7.47
C ARG A 585 7.85 -21.17 6.89
N VAL A 586 6.65 -20.67 7.15
CA VAL A 586 6.07 -19.34 7.02
C VAL A 586 6.66 -18.30 8.00
N TRP A 587 7.35 -18.70 9.07
CA TRP A 587 7.76 -17.82 10.17
C TRP A 587 9.22 -17.98 10.62
#